data_AF-A0A7V1U751-F1
#
_entry.id   AF-A0A7V1U751-F1
#
_cell.length_a   1.000
_cell.length_b   1.000
_cell.length_c   1.000
_cell.angle_alpha   90.00
_cell.angle_beta   90.00
_cell.angle_gamma   90.00
#
_symmetry.space_group_name_H-M   'P 1'
#
loop_
_entity.id
_entity.type
_entity.pdbx_description
1 polymer ?
#
loop_
_entity_poly.entity_id
_entity_poly.type
_entity_poly.pdbx_seq_one_letter_code
_entity_poly.pdbx_strand_id
1 'polypeptide(L)'
;MSEQEPLRTAFHEVTEAQGGTHIADGGWLWLEGFGDVRKEYEAARNDVAVWDVSPLNKWDFRGPDALRAAQHVFSNDALSLEVGQARYGAFLDPDGLMVDDGTVFNTGRPGHCWVMTNGKDLQDYFAEMLAGFDVEVEWIAPRMPHLGVIG
;
A
#
# COMPACT_ATOMS: atom_id res chain seq x y z
N MET A 1 13.34 7.12 -17.99
CA MET A 1 13.35 7.28 -16.52
C MET A 1 14.73 6.87 -16.06
N SER A 2 15.45 7.70 -15.29
CA SER A 2 16.74 7.25 -14.75
C SER A 2 16.51 6.02 -13.90
N GLU A 3 17.20 4.90 -14.17
CA GLU A 3 17.22 3.72 -13.31
C GLU A 3 17.82 4.11 -11.96
N GLN A 4 16.98 4.58 -11.06
CA GLN A 4 17.32 4.67 -9.65
C GLN A 4 17.41 3.25 -9.11
N GLU A 5 18.41 3.00 -8.28
CA GLU A 5 18.58 1.70 -7.63
C GLU A 5 17.31 1.36 -6.83
N PRO A 6 16.76 0.14 -6.98
CA PRO A 6 15.53 -0.25 -6.30
C PRO A 6 15.73 -0.23 -4.78
N LEU A 7 14.69 0.24 -4.07
CA LEU A 7 14.72 0.35 -2.61
C LEU A 7 14.71 -1.03 -1.95
N ARG A 8 15.53 -1.20 -0.92
CA ARG A 8 15.50 -2.38 -0.04
C ARG A 8 14.48 -2.18 1.08
N THR A 9 13.77 -3.23 1.44
CA THR A 9 12.88 -3.21 2.61
C THR A 9 13.69 -3.30 3.90
N ALA A 10 13.06 -2.96 5.03
CA ALA A 10 13.67 -3.15 6.35
C ALA A 10 13.95 -4.63 6.68
N PHE A 11 13.35 -5.57 5.94
CA PHE A 11 13.52 -7.01 6.13
C PHE A 11 14.45 -7.66 5.08
N HIS A 12 15.08 -6.87 4.22
CA HIS A 12 15.92 -7.39 3.14
C HIS A 12 17.10 -8.22 3.66
N GLU A 13 17.89 -7.68 4.59
CA GLU A 13 19.07 -8.38 5.11
C GLU A 13 18.72 -9.70 5.80
N VAL A 14 17.63 -9.73 6.57
CA VAL A 14 17.20 -10.94 7.29
C VAL A 14 16.62 -11.99 6.34
N THR A 15 15.91 -11.57 5.29
CA THR A 15 15.34 -12.50 4.30
C THR A 15 16.43 -13.07 3.39
N GLU A 16 17.40 -12.25 2.97
CA GLU A 16 18.58 -12.70 2.21
C GLU A 16 19.41 -13.70 3.01
N ALA A 17 19.68 -13.42 4.30
CA ALA A 17 20.41 -14.33 5.18
C ALA A 17 19.72 -15.69 5.39
N GLN A 18 18.40 -15.76 5.18
CA GLN A 18 17.60 -16.99 5.24
C GLN A 18 17.49 -17.71 3.88
N GLY A 19 18.16 -17.21 2.84
CA GLY A 19 18.14 -17.77 1.50
C GLY A 19 16.99 -17.28 0.63
N GLY A 20 16.35 -16.17 1.00
CA GLY A 20 15.33 -15.53 0.18
C GLY A 20 15.91 -14.96 -1.12
N THR A 21 15.18 -15.10 -2.23
CA THR A 21 15.51 -14.44 -3.51
C THR A 21 14.73 -13.15 -3.65
N HIS A 22 15.31 -12.14 -4.31
CA HIS A 22 14.66 -10.85 -4.51
C HIS A 22 14.59 -10.45 -5.98
N ILE A 23 13.53 -9.74 -6.34
CA ILE A 23 13.29 -9.22 -7.69
C ILE A 23 13.05 -7.71 -7.65
N ALA A 24 13.62 -6.99 -8.62
CA ALA A 24 13.39 -5.57 -8.78
C ALA A 24 12.06 -5.33 -9.49
N ASP A 25 11.09 -4.71 -8.80
CA ASP A 25 9.80 -4.36 -9.37
C ASP A 25 9.19 -3.13 -8.65
N GLY A 26 8.52 -2.25 -9.39
CA GLY A 26 7.88 -1.05 -8.83
C GLY A 26 8.81 -0.09 -8.07
N GLY A 27 10.12 -0.13 -8.35
CA GLY A 27 11.14 0.64 -7.63
C GLY A 27 11.57 0.05 -6.27
N TRP A 28 11.23 -1.21 -6.01
CA TRP A 28 11.59 -1.97 -4.80
C TRP A 28 12.30 -3.28 -5.15
N LEU A 29 13.09 -3.80 -4.22
CA LEU A 29 13.54 -5.19 -4.20
C LEU A 29 12.55 -6.02 -3.38
N TRP A 30 11.59 -6.64 -4.08
CA TRP A 30 10.60 -7.54 -3.49
C TRP A 30 11.24 -8.88 -3.11
N LEU A 31 10.83 -9.46 -1.98
CA LEU A 31 11.10 -10.86 -1.68
C LEU A 31 10.23 -11.74 -2.59
N GLU A 32 10.86 -12.53 -3.46
CA GLU A 32 10.18 -13.44 -4.39
C GLU A 32 9.80 -14.76 -3.71
N GLY A 33 10.66 -15.26 -2.81
CA GLY A 33 10.41 -16.49 -2.05
C GLY A 33 11.70 -17.13 -1.55
N PHE A 34 11.61 -18.38 -1.10
CA PHE A 34 12.75 -19.16 -0.54
C PHE A 34 13.09 -20.41 -1.37
N GLY A 35 12.55 -20.50 -2.59
CA GLY A 35 12.89 -21.53 -3.57
C GLY A 35 12.00 -22.78 -3.57
N ASP A 36 11.06 -22.91 -2.64
CA ASP A 36 10.07 -24.00 -2.62
C ASP A 36 8.65 -23.43 -2.49
N VAL A 37 8.12 -22.96 -3.61
CA VAL A 37 6.79 -22.34 -3.72
C VAL A 37 5.68 -23.26 -3.19
N ARG A 38 5.83 -24.59 -3.32
CA ARG A 38 4.83 -25.52 -2.80
C ARG A 38 4.83 -25.52 -1.27
N LYS A 39 6.00 -25.59 -0.65
CA LYS A 39 6.12 -25.55 0.81
C LYS A 39 5.64 -24.23 1.39
N GLU A 40 5.94 -23.11 0.73
CA GLU A 40 5.45 -21.78 1.12
C GLU A 40 3.92 -21.69 1.04
N TYR A 41 3.33 -22.22 -0.04
CA TYR A 41 1.87 -22.32 -0.19
C TYR A 41 1.24 -23.23 0.87
N GLU A 42 1.83 -24.40 1.15
CA GLU A 42 1.35 -25.33 2.17
C GLU A 42 1.39 -24.70 3.56
N ALA A 43 2.43 -23.92 3.88
CA ALA A 43 2.53 -23.16 5.12
C ALA A 43 1.39 -22.13 5.22
N ALA A 44 1.13 -21.34 4.17
CA ALA A 44 0.03 -20.37 4.15
C ALA A 44 -1.38 -21.00 4.22
N ARG A 45 -1.51 -22.31 4.03
CA ARG A 45 -2.79 -23.04 4.05
C ARG A 45 -3.02 -23.87 5.29
N ASN A 46 -1.95 -24.39 5.89
CA ASN A 46 -2.04 -25.38 6.96
C ASN A 46 -1.23 -25.00 8.21
N ASP A 47 -0.49 -23.89 8.17
CA ASP A 47 0.34 -23.37 9.25
C ASP A 47 0.39 -21.83 9.16
N VAL A 48 1.56 -21.21 9.35
CA VAL A 48 1.75 -19.77 9.25
C VAL A 48 2.79 -19.44 8.16
N ALA A 49 2.45 -18.50 7.29
CA ALA A 49 3.36 -17.84 6.37
C ALA A 49 3.56 -16.36 6.76
N VAL A 50 4.79 -15.88 6.63
CA VAL A 50 5.14 -14.47 6.82
C VAL A 50 5.59 -13.90 5.49
N TRP A 51 5.01 -12.77 5.09
CA TRP A 51 5.32 -12.11 3.83
C TRP A 51 5.77 -10.68 4.08
N ASP A 52 6.91 -10.29 3.52
CA ASP A 52 7.33 -8.90 3.48
C ASP A 52 6.54 -8.13 2.42
N VAL A 53 5.55 -7.38 2.89
CA VAL A 53 4.66 -6.56 2.08
C VAL A 53 5.10 -5.09 2.07
N SER A 54 6.21 -4.74 2.73
CA SER A 54 6.76 -3.38 2.80
C SER A 54 6.80 -2.62 1.47
N PRO A 55 6.99 -3.25 0.30
CA PRO A 55 6.94 -2.56 -0.98
C PRO A 55 5.56 -2.02 -1.41
N LEU A 56 4.43 -2.54 -0.90
CA LEU A 56 3.10 -1.98 -1.20
C LEU A 56 3.05 -0.49 -0.85
N ASN A 57 2.35 0.32 -1.64
CA ASN A 57 2.38 1.77 -1.45
C ASN A 57 1.43 2.18 -0.32
N LYS A 58 1.89 3.13 0.50
CA LYS A 58 1.11 3.74 1.57
C LYS A 58 1.21 5.24 1.45
N TRP A 59 0.09 5.88 1.64
CA TRP A 59 -0.09 7.31 1.55
C TRP A 59 -0.71 7.82 2.84
N ASP A 60 -0.12 8.88 3.38
CA ASP A 60 -0.64 9.61 4.52
C ASP A 60 -1.44 10.81 4.02
N PHE A 61 -2.74 10.81 4.28
CA PHE A 61 -3.64 11.90 3.92
C PHE A 61 -3.91 12.71 5.18
N ARG A 62 -3.48 13.97 5.21
CA ARG A 62 -3.53 14.87 6.37
C ARG A 62 -4.22 16.17 6.03
N GLY A 63 -5.24 16.56 6.79
CA GLY A 63 -6.03 17.77 6.56
C GLY A 63 -7.51 17.55 6.88
N PRO A 64 -8.30 18.62 7.09
CA PRO A 64 -9.70 18.50 7.49
C PRO A 64 -10.55 17.73 6.47
N ASP A 65 -10.14 17.68 5.19
CA ASP A 65 -10.83 16.94 4.15
C ASP A 65 -10.28 15.52 3.90
N ALA A 66 -9.29 15.02 4.65
CA ALA A 66 -8.57 13.77 4.33
C ALA A 66 -9.47 12.58 3.91
N LEU A 67 -10.49 12.24 4.72
CA LEU A 67 -11.37 11.11 4.41
C LEU A 67 -12.37 11.42 3.27
N ARG A 68 -12.77 12.70 3.11
CA ARG A 68 -13.61 13.15 2.00
C ARG A 68 -12.85 13.13 0.68
N ALA A 69 -11.58 13.53 0.71
CA ALA A 69 -10.67 13.44 -0.42
C ALA A 69 -10.43 11.98 -0.82
N ALA A 70 -10.17 11.09 0.14
CA ALA A 70 -10.07 9.65 -0.13
C ALA A 70 -11.37 9.10 -0.74
N GLN A 71 -12.54 9.46 -0.21
CA GLN A 71 -13.83 9.06 -0.77
C GLN A 71 -14.03 9.54 -2.22
N HIS A 72 -13.53 10.72 -2.58
CA HIS A 72 -13.73 11.31 -3.90
C HIS A 72 -13.18 10.43 -5.02
N VAL A 73 -12.04 9.78 -4.77
CA VAL A 73 -11.33 8.93 -5.74
C VAL A 73 -11.61 7.45 -5.55
N PHE A 74 -12.30 7.05 -4.48
CA PHE A 74 -12.47 5.67 -4.08
C PHE A 74 -13.88 5.16 -4.36
N SER A 75 -13.98 3.98 -4.97
CA SER A 75 -15.25 3.40 -5.44
C SER A 75 -16.14 2.89 -4.31
N ASN A 76 -15.58 2.66 -3.12
CA ASN A 76 -16.29 2.14 -1.97
C ASN A 76 -16.53 3.26 -0.94
N ASP A 77 -17.47 3.04 -0.01
CA ASP A 77 -17.86 4.07 0.96
C ASP A 77 -16.87 4.16 2.13
N ALA A 78 -15.82 4.97 1.97
CA ALA A 78 -14.84 5.26 3.00
C ALA A 78 -15.41 6.13 4.15
N LEU A 79 -16.47 6.92 3.89
CA LEU A 79 -17.03 7.82 4.90
C LEU A 79 -17.79 7.09 6.02
N SER A 80 -18.29 5.88 5.76
CA SER A 80 -18.90 5.03 6.80
C SER A 80 -17.90 4.17 7.58
N LEU A 81 -16.60 4.32 7.37
CA LEU A 81 -15.59 3.66 8.19
C LEU A 81 -15.63 4.17 9.63
N GLU A 82 -15.85 3.27 10.58
CA GLU A 82 -15.58 3.53 11.99
C GLU A 82 -14.07 3.55 12.27
N VAL A 83 -13.68 4.08 13.43
CA VAL A 83 -12.27 4.14 13.83
C VAL A 83 -11.66 2.72 13.87
N GLY A 84 -10.50 2.56 13.25
CA GLY A 84 -9.78 1.29 13.16
C GLY A 84 -10.25 0.39 12.02
N GLN A 85 -11.25 0.79 11.24
CA GLN A 85 -11.71 0.02 10.10
C GLN A 85 -10.98 0.40 8.81
N ALA A 86 -10.87 -0.59 7.93
CA ALA A 86 -10.38 -0.47 6.58
C ALA A 86 -11.44 -0.95 5.59
N ARG A 87 -11.45 -0.40 4.38
CA ARG A 87 -12.30 -0.91 3.31
C ARG A 87 -11.51 -1.00 2.01
N TYR A 88 -11.68 -2.12 1.32
CA TYR A 88 -11.09 -2.39 0.02
C TYR A 88 -11.99 -1.91 -1.13
N GLY A 89 -11.39 -1.45 -2.22
CA GLY A 89 -12.09 -0.93 -3.38
C GLY A 89 -11.13 -0.47 -4.48
N ALA A 90 -11.69 0.08 -5.55
CA ALA A 90 -10.93 0.63 -6.66
C ALA A 90 -10.74 2.15 -6.48
N PHE A 91 -9.60 2.65 -6.91
CA PHE A 91 -9.37 4.07 -7.19
C PHE A 91 -9.68 4.34 -8.66
N LEU A 92 -10.48 5.36 -8.93
CA LEU A 92 -11.05 5.60 -10.26
C LEU A 92 -10.61 6.94 -10.84
N ASP A 93 -10.51 7.01 -12.16
CA ASP A 93 -10.39 8.29 -12.88
C ASP A 93 -11.78 8.97 -13.02
N PRO A 94 -11.85 10.20 -13.56
CA PRO A 94 -13.12 10.91 -13.76
C PRO A 94 -14.13 10.18 -14.67
N ASP A 95 -13.66 9.31 -15.56
CA ASP A 95 -14.51 8.52 -16.46
C ASP A 95 -14.99 7.20 -15.82
N GLY A 96 -14.55 6.92 -14.58
CA GLY A 96 -14.91 5.74 -13.81
C GLY A 96 -14.06 4.51 -14.14
N LEU A 97 -12.94 4.67 -14.85
CA LEU A 97 -11.99 3.60 -15.12
C LEU A 97 -11.08 3.39 -13.91
N MET A 98 -10.71 2.13 -13.67
CA MET A 98 -9.84 1.76 -12.57
C MET A 98 -8.41 2.22 -12.83
N VAL A 99 -7.88 3.04 -11.93
CA VAL A 99 -6.49 3.50 -11.90
C VAL A 99 -5.64 2.55 -11.07
N ASP A 100 -6.15 2.13 -9.92
CA ASP A 100 -5.54 1.14 -9.02
C ASP A 100 -6.62 0.52 -8.12
N ASP A 101 -6.25 -0.47 -7.33
CA ASP A 101 -7.02 -0.97 -6.20
C ASP A 101 -6.26 -0.78 -4.89
N GLY A 102 -6.98 -0.94 -3.79
CA GLY A 102 -6.36 -0.89 -2.48
C GLY A 102 -7.35 -0.60 -1.37
N THR A 103 -6.86 0.04 -0.30
CA THR A 103 -7.60 0.17 0.95
C THR A 103 -7.54 1.58 1.51
N VAL A 104 -8.67 2.08 1.99
CA VAL A 104 -8.74 3.28 2.84
C VAL A 104 -8.94 2.85 4.29
N PHE A 105 -8.15 3.41 5.21
CA PHE A 105 -8.18 3.11 6.64
C PHE A 105 -8.50 4.35 7.47
N ASN A 106 -9.53 4.26 8.31
CA ASN A 106 -9.85 5.30 9.28
C ASN A 106 -9.01 5.12 10.54
N THR A 107 -8.01 5.97 10.72
CA THR A 107 -7.12 5.92 11.89
C THR A 107 -7.72 6.45 13.19
N GLY A 108 -8.87 7.14 13.12
CA GLY A 108 -9.45 7.87 14.24
C GLY A 108 -8.74 9.17 14.62
N ARG A 109 -7.63 9.51 13.94
CA ARG A 109 -6.98 10.81 14.08
C ARG A 109 -7.82 11.86 13.33
N PRO A 110 -8.17 13.00 13.97
CA PRO A 110 -8.90 14.07 13.29
C PRO A 110 -8.16 14.55 12.04
N GLY A 111 -8.88 14.70 10.93
CA GLY A 111 -8.31 15.17 9.67
C GLY A 111 -7.22 14.24 9.11
N HIS A 112 -7.39 12.93 9.24
CA HIS A 112 -6.35 11.99 8.85
C HIS A 112 -6.91 10.62 8.45
N CYS A 113 -6.40 10.04 7.37
CA CYS A 113 -6.58 8.63 7.02
C CYS A 113 -5.33 8.06 6.35
N TRP A 114 -5.22 6.74 6.33
CA TRP A 114 -4.22 6.09 5.48
C TRP A 114 -4.88 5.52 4.23
N VAL A 115 -4.18 5.62 3.11
CA VAL A 115 -4.59 5.06 1.82
C VAL A 115 -3.48 4.15 1.33
N MET A 116 -3.80 2.90 1.01
CA MET A 116 -2.82 1.91 0.54
C MET A 116 -3.16 1.51 -0.90
N THR A 117 -2.15 1.43 -1.76
CA THR A 117 -2.28 1.19 -3.20
C THR A 117 -1.18 0.23 -3.70
N ASN A 118 -1.28 -0.27 -4.93
CA ASN A 118 -0.24 -1.12 -5.53
C ASN A 118 0.79 -0.30 -6.30
N GLY A 119 0.33 0.66 -7.10
CA GLY A 119 1.16 1.54 -7.93
C GLY A 119 1.85 2.65 -7.13
N LYS A 120 3.12 2.90 -7.44
CA LYS A 120 3.93 3.98 -6.82
C LYS A 120 3.65 5.35 -7.43
N ASP A 121 3.32 5.39 -8.71
CA ASP A 121 3.23 6.62 -9.50
C ASP A 121 1.84 7.29 -9.40
N LEU A 122 1.23 7.27 -8.21
CA LEU A 122 -0.08 7.89 -7.95
C LEU A 122 0.02 9.30 -7.34
N GLN A 123 1.22 9.82 -7.10
CA GLN A 123 1.40 11.16 -6.53
C GLN A 123 0.77 12.23 -7.44
N ASP A 124 1.02 12.17 -8.75
CA ASP A 124 0.47 13.12 -9.71
C ASP A 124 -1.04 12.97 -9.85
N TYR A 125 -1.53 11.71 -9.87
CA TYR A 125 -2.96 11.41 -9.86
C TYR A 125 -3.68 12.01 -8.64
N PHE A 126 -3.14 11.83 -7.42
CA PHE A 126 -3.73 12.42 -6.22
C PHE A 126 -3.64 13.95 -6.23
N ALA A 127 -2.53 14.53 -6.71
CA ALA A 127 -2.38 15.97 -6.80
C ALA A 127 -3.42 16.61 -7.73
N GLU A 128 -3.72 15.95 -8.87
CA GLU A 128 -4.74 16.39 -9.81
C GLU A 128 -6.16 16.18 -9.26
N MET A 129 -6.50 14.95 -8.88
CA MET A 129 -7.86 14.59 -8.49
C MET A 129 -8.32 15.22 -7.20
N LEU A 130 -7.40 15.56 -6.30
CA LEU A 130 -7.72 16.13 -4.99
C LEU A 130 -7.53 17.65 -4.97
N ALA A 131 -7.31 18.28 -6.14
CA ALA A 131 -7.23 19.72 -6.26
C ALA A 131 -8.50 20.38 -5.71
N GLY A 132 -8.34 21.20 -4.66
CA GLY A 132 -9.43 21.93 -4.01
C GLY A 132 -9.95 21.29 -2.71
N PHE A 133 -9.48 20.10 -2.34
CA PHE A 133 -9.64 19.59 -0.97
C PHE A 133 -8.54 20.15 -0.06
N ASP A 134 -8.86 20.44 1.20
CA ASP A 134 -7.86 20.78 2.21
C ASP A 134 -7.23 19.48 2.76
N VAL A 135 -6.30 18.94 1.97
CA VAL A 135 -5.58 17.69 2.23
C VAL A 135 -4.15 17.76 1.67
N GLU A 136 -3.20 17.34 2.49
CA GLU A 136 -1.83 17.00 2.12
C GLU A 136 -1.73 15.49 1.93
N VAL A 137 -1.15 15.06 0.81
CA VAL A 137 -0.92 13.64 0.50
C VAL A 137 0.57 13.37 0.42
N GLU A 138 1.06 12.47 1.27
CA GLU A 138 2.47 12.12 1.36
C GLU A 138 2.66 10.61 1.14
N TRP A 139 3.57 10.23 0.25
CA TRP A 139 4.01 8.84 0.14
C TRP A 139 4.90 8.46 1.34
N ILE A 140 4.49 7.45 2.11
CA ILE A 140 5.14 7.09 3.38
C ILE A 140 5.70 5.66 3.40
N ALA A 141 5.62 4.91 2.29
CA ALA A 141 5.96 3.49 2.26
C ALA A 141 7.35 3.14 2.85
N PRO A 142 8.44 3.91 2.60
CA PRO A 142 9.75 3.61 3.19
C PRO A 142 9.83 3.75 4.71
N ARG A 143 8.91 4.52 5.31
CA ARG A 143 8.85 4.74 6.76
C ARG A 143 7.84 3.81 7.44
N MET A 144 7.14 2.99 6.68
CA MET A 144 6.11 2.07 7.16
C MET A 144 6.37 0.64 6.65
N PRO A 145 7.45 -0.01 7.11
CA PRO A 145 7.68 -1.42 6.86
C PRO A 145 6.55 -2.24 7.49
N HIS A 146 6.10 -3.28 6.81
CA HIS A 146 5.05 -4.13 7.34
C HIS A 146 5.20 -5.57 6.87
N LEU A 147 4.69 -6.48 7.71
CA LEU A 147 4.66 -7.92 7.44
C LEU A 147 3.21 -8.38 7.41
N GLY A 148 2.89 -9.22 6.43
CA GLY A 148 1.69 -10.03 6.44
C GLY A 148 1.98 -11.31 7.20
N VAL A 149 1.12 -11.65 8.16
CA VAL A 149 1.15 -12.96 8.83
C VAL A 149 -0.15 -13.66 8.46
N ILE A 150 -0.04 -14.76 7.73
CA ILE A 150 -1.15 -15.45 7.07
C ILE A 150 -1.16 -16.90 7.56
N GLY A 151 -2.32 -17.41 7.98
CA GLY A 151 -2.52 -18.79 8.42
C GLY A 151 -3.99 -19.10 8.65
#